data_AF-A0AAR5NWJ4-F1
#
_entry.id   AF-A0AAR5NWJ4-F1
#
_cell.length_a   1.000
_cell.length_b   1.000
_cell.length_c   1.000
_cell.angle_alpha   90.00
_cell.angle_beta   90.00
_cell.angle_gamma   90.00
#
_symmetry.space_group_name_H-M   'P 1'
#
loop_
_entity.id
_entity.type
_entity.pdbx_description
1 polymer ?
#
loop_
_entity_poly.entity_id
_entity_poly.type
_entity_poly.pdbx_seq_one_letter_code
_entity_poly.pdbx_strand_id
1 'polypeptide(L)'
;MPNTLSDKIQEVDINDVFDDILFSEEKVVEKGYQQGFAAGSSQDSVDGYHLGYHRGAEIGSEIGFYQAFSQHYLNENPPEKVLKNLEGLSHGCCEFPRINCESTDIFEAIEKLRGLYKKIATQLKIKSSFKKEGIQF
;
A
#
# COMPACT_ATOMS: atom_id res chain seq x y z
N MET A 1 1.29 48.45 49.78
CA MET A 1 2.60 47.82 50.04
C MET A 1 2.45 46.33 49.80
N PRO A 2 3.33 45.70 49.00
CA PRO A 2 3.06 44.41 48.37
C PRO A 2 3.44 43.25 49.30
N ASN A 3 2.55 42.29 49.51
CA ASN A 3 2.93 41.01 50.11
C ASN A 3 3.19 40.02 48.97
N THR A 4 4.48 39.92 48.69
CA THR A 4 5.24 38.90 47.97
C THR A 4 4.51 37.61 47.61
N LEU A 5 4.58 37.30 46.31
CA LEU A 5 4.59 35.97 45.71
C LEU A 5 5.00 34.91 46.74
N SER A 6 4.01 34.16 47.24
CA SER A 6 4.27 32.86 47.83
C SER A 6 4.67 31.94 46.68
N ASP A 7 5.93 32.05 46.25
CA ASP A 7 6.56 31.01 45.45
C ASP A 7 6.44 29.73 46.26
N LYS A 8 5.53 28.86 45.82
CA LYS A 8 5.43 27.50 46.34
C LYS A 8 6.74 26.82 45.96
N ILE A 9 7.72 26.85 46.86
CA ILE A 9 8.83 25.91 46.80
C ILE A 9 8.18 24.56 46.99
N GLN A 10 7.96 23.85 45.89
CA GLN A 10 7.50 22.48 45.90
C GLN A 10 8.58 21.69 46.63
N GLU A 11 8.27 21.23 47.84
CA GLU A 11 9.18 20.39 48.62
C GLU A 11 9.40 19.11 47.80
N VAL A 12 10.57 19.00 47.16
CA VAL A 12 10.92 17.81 46.37
C VAL A 12 11.33 16.74 47.37
N ASP A 13 10.70 15.58 47.33
CA ASP A 13 11.07 14.45 48.19
C ASP A 13 12.53 14.07 47.89
N ILE A 14 13.35 13.98 48.94
CA ILE A 14 14.75 13.62 48.80
C ILE A 14 14.92 12.23 48.16
N ASN A 15 13.95 11.33 48.37
CA ASN A 15 13.95 10.02 47.75
C ASN A 15 13.76 10.12 46.23
N ASP A 16 12.89 11.03 45.76
CA ASP A 16 12.69 11.28 44.33
C ASP A 16 13.98 11.81 43.67
N VAL A 17 14.74 12.66 44.39
CA VAL A 17 16.03 13.18 43.89
C VAL A 17 17.07 12.06 43.77
N PHE A 18 17.14 11.16 44.75
CA PHE A 18 18.06 10.02 44.68
C PHE A 18 17.67 9.03 43.59
N ASP A 19 16.38 8.77 43.41
CA ASP A 19 15.86 7.93 42.33
C ASP A 19 16.11 8.56 40.95
N ASP A 20 15.98 9.89 40.82
CA ASP A 20 16.31 10.62 39.60
C ASP A 20 17.79 10.48 39.22
N ILE A 21 18.70 10.53 40.20
CA ILE A 21 20.13 10.36 39.96
C ILE A 21 20.44 8.90 39.63
N LEU A 22 19.94 7.96 40.44
CA LEU A 22 20.23 6.53 40.34
C LEU A 22 19.75 5.96 39.01
N PHE A 23 18.56 6.36 38.55
CA PHE A 23 17.94 5.88 37.31
C PHE A 23 18.06 6.87 36.16
N SER A 24 18.99 7.82 36.23
CA SER A 24 19.12 8.88 35.22
C SER A 24 19.40 8.33 33.82
N GLU A 25 20.21 7.28 33.70
CA GLU A 25 20.51 6.63 32.43
C GLU A 25 19.29 5.91 31.86
N GLU A 26 18.60 5.10 32.67
CA GLU A 26 17.40 4.37 32.27
C GLU A 26 16.29 5.33 31.83
N LYS A 27 16.09 6.43 32.55
CA LYS A 27 15.11 7.47 32.18
C LYS A 27 15.45 8.14 30.86
N VAL A 28 16.74 8.39 30.59
CA VAL A 28 17.18 8.96 29.30
C VAL A 28 16.96 7.95 28.16
N VAL A 29 17.26 6.68 28.38
CA VAL A 29 17.04 5.60 27.39
C VAL A 29 15.56 5.43 27.10
N GLU A 30 14.72 5.33 28.13
CA GLU A 30 13.27 5.18 27.98
C GLU A 30 12.66 6.39 27.28
N LYS A 31 13.05 7.61 27.69
CA LYS A 31 12.60 8.84 27.04
C LYS A 31 13.04 8.91 25.58
N GLY A 32 14.28 8.51 25.28
CA GLY A 32 14.80 8.43 23.91
C GLY A 32 14.01 7.42 23.07
N TYR A 33 13.70 6.25 23.62
CA TYR A 33 12.85 5.25 22.97
C TYR A 33 11.44 5.78 22.71
N GLN A 34 10.77 6.36 23.72
CA GLN A 34 9.42 6.89 23.58
C GLN A 34 9.38 8.04 22.55
N GLN A 35 10.36 8.94 22.56
CA GLN A 35 10.48 10.01 21.58
C GLN A 35 10.73 9.48 20.18
N GLY A 36 11.64 8.52 20.01
CA GLY A 36 11.93 7.90 18.72
C GLY A 36 10.74 7.12 18.17
N PHE A 37 10.05 6.36 19.02
CA PHE A 37 8.84 5.63 18.65
C PHE A 37 7.70 6.60 18.29
N ALA A 38 7.47 7.65 19.08
CA ALA A 38 6.45 8.65 18.79
C ALA A 38 6.76 9.41 17.50
N ALA A 39 8.02 9.83 17.30
CA ALA A 39 8.46 10.48 16.07
C ALA A 39 8.24 9.58 14.85
N GLY A 40 8.71 8.32 14.91
CA GLY A 40 8.55 7.34 13.83
C GLY A 40 7.10 6.93 13.59
N SER A 41 6.25 6.91 14.62
CA SER A 41 4.82 6.59 14.49
C SER A 41 4.00 7.79 13.97
N SER A 42 4.39 9.01 14.36
CA SER A 42 3.76 10.27 13.92
C SER A 42 4.14 10.68 12.51
N GLN A 43 5.19 10.06 11.96
CA GLN A 43 5.45 10.06 10.53
C GLN A 43 4.39 9.15 9.91
N ASP A 44 3.15 9.66 9.88
CA ASP A 44 2.08 9.12 9.07
C ASP A 44 2.71 8.83 7.72
N SER A 45 2.65 7.56 7.33
CA SER A 45 3.36 7.04 6.16
C SER A 45 2.64 7.51 4.90
N VAL A 46 2.50 8.83 4.73
CA VAL A 46 1.95 9.54 3.58
C VAL A 46 2.62 9.00 2.33
N ASP A 47 3.92 8.76 2.39
CA ASP A 47 4.68 8.09 1.33
C ASP A 47 4.19 6.67 1.04
N GLY A 48 3.94 5.87 2.07
CA GLY A 48 3.38 4.51 1.94
C GLY A 48 1.96 4.50 1.38
N TYR A 49 1.11 5.43 1.83
CA TYR A 49 -0.24 5.61 1.30
C TYR A 49 -0.20 6.02 -0.17
N HIS A 50 0.59 7.05 -0.53
CA HIS A 50 0.73 7.49 -1.91
C HIS A 50 1.26 6.36 -2.80
N LEU A 51 2.31 5.66 -2.37
CA LEU A 51 2.87 4.54 -3.11
C LEU A 51 1.81 3.45 -3.36
N GLY A 52 1.07 3.06 -2.31
CA GLY A 52 0.00 2.08 -2.41
C GLY A 52 -1.13 2.54 -3.34
N TYR A 53 -1.54 3.81 -3.21
CA TYR A 53 -2.58 4.41 -4.03
C TYR A 53 -2.20 4.45 -5.52
N HIS A 54 -1.03 5.00 -5.85
CA HIS A 54 -0.53 5.06 -7.22
C HIS A 54 -0.40 3.65 -7.81
N ARG A 55 0.19 2.72 -7.06
CA ARG A 55 0.39 1.36 -7.56
C ARG A 55 -0.92 0.61 -7.74
N GLY A 56 -1.87 0.79 -6.82
CA GLY A 56 -3.21 0.24 -6.92
C GLY A 56 -3.95 0.76 -8.14
N ALA A 57 -3.89 2.07 -8.39
CA ALA A 57 -4.50 2.70 -9.56
C ALA A 57 -3.92 2.18 -10.89
N GLU A 58 -2.60 2.00 -10.98
CA GLU A 58 -1.94 1.41 -12.16
C GLU A 58 -2.44 -0.01 -12.44
N ILE A 59 -2.48 -0.87 -11.42
CA ILE A 59 -2.94 -2.26 -11.54
C ILE A 59 -4.43 -2.29 -11.89
N GLY A 60 -5.24 -1.46 -11.24
CA GLY A 60 -6.67 -1.37 -11.50
C GLY A 60 -6.99 -0.93 -12.93
N SER A 61 -6.25 0.06 -13.46
CA SER A 61 -6.37 0.48 -14.86
C SER A 61 -6.03 -0.65 -15.82
N GLU A 62 -5.02 -1.46 -15.50
CA GLU A 62 -4.59 -2.58 -16.32
C GLU A 62 -5.64 -3.71 -16.34
N ILE A 63 -6.22 -4.04 -15.18
CA ILE A 63 -7.30 -5.03 -15.06
C ILE A 63 -8.56 -4.56 -15.81
N GLY A 64 -8.94 -3.29 -15.65
CA GLY A 64 -10.08 -2.71 -16.36
C GLY A 64 -9.90 -2.77 -17.88
N PHE A 65 -8.69 -2.48 -18.37
CA PHE A 65 -8.36 -2.66 -19.79
C PHE A 65 -8.51 -4.12 -20.23
N TYR A 66 -7.99 -5.09 -19.49
CA TYR A 66 -8.12 -6.51 -19.83
C TYR A 66 -9.57 -6.99 -19.84
N GLN A 67 -10.40 -6.50 -18.92
CA GLN A 67 -11.82 -6.80 -18.87
C GLN A 67 -12.57 -6.24 -20.07
N ALA A 68 -12.34 -4.98 -20.44
CA ALA A 68 -12.95 -4.37 -21.62
C ALA A 68 -12.48 -5.07 -22.92
N PHE A 69 -11.19 -5.39 -22.99
CA PHE A 69 -10.59 -6.13 -24.08
C PHE A 69 -11.24 -7.51 -24.25
N SER A 70 -11.36 -8.29 -23.17
CA SER A 70 -11.96 -9.62 -23.24
C SER A 70 -13.42 -9.56 -23.68
N GLN A 71 -14.20 -8.64 -23.13
CA GLN A 71 -15.61 -8.45 -23.50
C GLN A 71 -15.77 -8.08 -24.98
N HIS A 72 -14.95 -7.16 -25.49
CA HIS A 72 -15.01 -6.74 -26.88
C HIS A 72 -14.80 -7.93 -27.84
N TYR A 73 -13.72 -8.70 -27.65
CA TYR A 73 -13.40 -9.81 -28.54
C TYR A 73 -14.30 -11.04 -28.35
N LEU A 74 -14.90 -11.24 -27.17
CA LEU A 74 -15.92 -12.27 -26.97
C LEU A 74 -17.16 -12.01 -27.82
N ASN A 75 -17.54 -10.73 -28.00
CA ASN A 75 -18.67 -10.34 -28.84
C ASN A 75 -18.38 -10.46 -30.35
N GLU A 76 -17.11 -10.47 -30.76
CA GLU A 76 -16.71 -10.62 -32.17
C GLU A 76 -16.65 -12.08 -32.66
N ASN A 77 -17.16 -13.03 -31.86
CA ASN A 77 -17.18 -14.46 -32.17
C ASN A 77 -15.79 -15.02 -32.54
N PRO A 78 -14.84 -15.01 -31.58
CA PRO A 78 -13.44 -15.30 -31.83
C PRO A 78 -13.21 -16.79 -32.13
N PRO A 79 -12.05 -17.17 -32.71
CA PRO A 79 -11.72 -18.58 -32.91
C PRO A 79 -11.79 -19.35 -31.60
N GLU A 80 -12.26 -20.60 -31.63
CA GLU A 80 -12.46 -21.45 -30.43
C GLU A 80 -11.18 -21.56 -29.55
N LYS A 81 -10.01 -21.56 -30.20
CA LYS A 81 -8.69 -21.59 -29.54
C LYS A 81 -8.42 -20.33 -28.68
N VAL A 82 -9.01 -19.19 -29.05
CA VAL A 82 -8.87 -17.90 -28.37
C VAL A 82 -9.98 -17.71 -27.36
N LEU A 83 -11.19 -18.22 -27.64
CA LEU A 83 -12.37 -18.15 -26.79
C LEU A 83 -12.07 -18.56 -25.34
N LYS A 84 -11.49 -19.75 -25.12
CA LYS A 84 -11.13 -20.22 -23.77
C LYS A 84 -10.13 -19.32 -23.06
N ASN A 85 -9.18 -18.73 -23.79
CA ASN A 85 -8.21 -17.81 -23.19
C ASN A 85 -8.88 -16.47 -22.82
N LEU A 86 -9.80 -15.97 -23.65
CA LEU A 86 -10.57 -14.75 -23.38
C LEU A 86 -11.49 -14.90 -22.17
N GLU A 87 -12.20 -16.03 -22.06
CA GLU A 87 -13.00 -16.37 -20.89
C GLU A 87 -12.13 -16.46 -19.63
N GLY A 88 -10.97 -17.12 -19.73
CA GLY A 88 -10.00 -17.20 -18.64
C GLY A 88 -9.45 -15.83 -18.21
N LEU A 89 -9.17 -14.94 -19.18
CA LEU A 89 -8.76 -13.56 -18.88
C LEU A 89 -9.86 -12.78 -18.18
N SER A 90 -11.11 -12.88 -18.68
CA SER A 90 -12.26 -12.21 -18.06
C SER A 90 -12.52 -12.72 -16.65
N HIS A 91 -12.47 -14.03 -16.45
CA HIS A 91 -12.67 -14.65 -15.14
C HIS A 91 -11.57 -14.25 -14.15
N GLY A 92 -10.31 -14.30 -14.58
CA GLY A 92 -9.19 -13.88 -13.74
C GLY A 92 -9.23 -12.39 -13.37
N CYS A 93 -9.80 -11.53 -14.22
CA CYS A 93 -10.05 -10.12 -13.86
C CYS A 93 -11.14 -9.99 -12.78
N CYS A 94 -12.20 -10.81 -12.84
CA CYS A 94 -13.28 -10.81 -11.86
C CYS A 94 -12.85 -11.38 -10.49
N GLU A 95 -12.00 -12.41 -10.50
CA GLU A 95 -11.48 -13.06 -9.29
C GLU A 95 -10.25 -12.35 -8.71
N PHE A 96 -9.79 -11.27 -9.34
CA PHE A 96 -8.62 -10.56 -8.86
C PHE A 96 -8.82 -10.07 -7.42
N PRO A 97 -7.84 -10.26 -6.52
CA PRO A 97 -7.96 -9.89 -5.12
C PRO A 97 -8.35 -8.42 -4.92
N ARG A 98 -9.45 -8.17 -4.21
CA ARG A 98 -9.92 -6.82 -3.89
C ARG A 98 -9.29 -6.22 -2.64
N ILE A 99 -8.70 -7.07 -1.80
CA ILE A 99 -8.10 -6.71 -0.52
C ILE A 99 -6.67 -7.24 -0.55
N ASN A 100 -5.71 -6.37 -0.23
CA ASN A 100 -4.34 -6.77 -0.03
C ASN A 100 -4.20 -7.40 1.36
N CYS A 101 -3.99 -8.71 1.40
CA CYS A 101 -3.68 -9.45 2.62
C CYS A 101 -2.34 -10.17 2.47
N GLU A 102 -1.64 -10.42 3.59
CA GLU A 102 -0.28 -11.00 3.58
C GLU A 102 -0.19 -12.37 2.90
N SER A 103 -1.30 -13.12 2.86
CA SER A 103 -1.36 -14.45 2.24
C SER A 103 -1.57 -14.41 0.72
N THR A 104 -1.79 -13.23 0.12
CA THR A 104 -2.14 -13.11 -1.29
C THR A 104 -1.06 -12.36 -2.06
N ASP A 105 -0.47 -13.03 -3.05
CA ASP A 105 0.47 -12.41 -3.98
C ASP A 105 -0.27 -11.72 -5.15
N ILE A 106 -0.55 -10.43 -4.97
CA ILE A 106 -1.17 -9.57 -5.99
C ILE A 106 -0.27 -9.45 -7.23
N PHE A 107 1.06 -9.48 -7.07
CA PHE A 107 2.01 -9.34 -8.16
C PHE A 107 2.03 -10.59 -9.04
N GLU A 108 1.98 -11.78 -8.44
CA GLU A 108 1.84 -13.02 -9.18
C GLU A 108 0.49 -13.07 -9.93
N ALA A 109 -0.60 -12.63 -9.31
CA ALA A 109 -1.91 -12.57 -9.94
C ALA A 109 -1.92 -11.67 -11.19
N ILE A 110 -1.33 -10.47 -11.11
CA ILE A 110 -1.31 -9.56 -12.27
C ILE A 110 -0.35 -10.05 -13.36
N GLU A 111 0.75 -10.72 -13.02
CA GLU A 111 1.64 -11.34 -14.00
C GLU A 111 0.95 -12.49 -14.76
N LYS A 112 0.12 -13.29 -14.08
CA LYS A 112 -0.71 -14.31 -14.75
C LYS A 112 -1.65 -13.68 -15.77
N LEU A 113 -2.32 -12.58 -15.43
CA LEU A 113 -3.18 -11.83 -16.35
C LEU A 113 -2.41 -11.25 -17.53
N ARG A 114 -1.25 -10.63 -17.29
CA ARG A 114 -0.34 -10.12 -18.33
C ARG A 114 0.08 -11.22 -19.30
N GLY A 115 0.42 -12.40 -18.80
CA GLY A 115 0.78 -13.56 -19.61
C GLY A 115 -0.37 -14.03 -20.50
N LEU A 116 -1.57 -14.16 -19.93
CA LEU A 116 -2.80 -14.50 -20.65
C LEU A 116 -3.11 -13.49 -21.75
N TYR A 117 -3.06 -12.19 -21.44
CA TYR A 117 -3.28 -11.13 -22.41
C TYR A 117 -2.27 -11.19 -23.57
N LYS A 118 -0.97 -11.30 -23.29
CA LYS A 118 0.07 -11.40 -24.34
C LYS A 118 -0.15 -12.62 -25.25
N LYS A 119 -0.57 -13.75 -24.67
CA LYS A 119 -0.91 -14.96 -25.42
C LYS A 119 -2.09 -14.71 -26.37
N ILE A 120 -3.16 -14.09 -25.88
CA ILE A 120 -4.34 -13.76 -26.68
C ILE A 120 -4.00 -12.77 -27.80
N ALA A 121 -3.25 -11.72 -27.47
CA ALA A 121 -2.85 -10.70 -28.44
C ALA A 121 -2.02 -11.29 -29.59
N THR A 122 -1.12 -12.23 -29.28
CA THR A 122 -0.36 -12.98 -30.31
C THR A 122 -1.29 -13.83 -31.19
N GLN A 123 -2.30 -14.48 -30.59
CA GLN A 123 -3.26 -15.31 -31.33
C GLN A 123 -4.17 -14.48 -32.24
N LEU A 124 -4.56 -13.27 -31.81
CA LEU A 124 -5.36 -12.32 -32.56
C LEU A 124 -4.54 -11.48 -33.55
N LYS A 125 -3.20 -11.64 -33.57
CA LYS A 125 -2.26 -10.86 -34.41
C LYS A 125 -2.37 -9.35 -34.22
N ILE A 126 -2.73 -8.91 -33.02
CA ILE A 126 -2.80 -7.50 -32.66
C ILE A 126 -1.49 -7.04 -32.00
N LYS A 127 -1.16 -5.76 -32.17
CA LYS A 127 -0.03 -5.16 -31.46
C LYS A 127 -0.41 -5.05 -29.98
N SER A 128 0.18 -5.88 -29.13
CA SER A 128 -0.06 -5.83 -27.68
C SER A 128 0.61 -4.57 -27.10
N SER A 129 -0.13 -3.48 -26.99
CA SER A 129 0.34 -2.33 -26.21
C SER A 129 -0.77 -1.82 -25.30
N PHE A 130 -0.85 -2.41 -24.11
CA PHE A 130 -1.39 -1.65 -22.98
C PHE A 130 -0.37 -0.53 -22.70
N LYS A 131 -0.76 0.71 -22.97
CA LYS A 131 0.04 1.87 -22.57
C LYS A 131 -0.26 2.13 -21.11
N LYS A 132 0.74 1.99 -20.25
CA LYS A 132 0.73 2.59 -18.92
C LYS A 132 0.79 4.09 -19.13
N GLU A 133 -0.36 4.73 -19.27
CA GLU A 133 -0.42 6.16 -19.03
C GLU A 133 -0.07 6.35 -17.56
N GLY A 134 1.02 7.09 -17.29
CA GLY A 134 1.38 7.41 -15.92
C GLY A 134 0.24 8.21 -15.35
N ILE A 135 -0.57 7.58 -14.49
CA ILE A 135 -1.67 8.26 -13.83
C ILE A 135 -1.03 9.18 -12.79
N GLN A 136 -0.74 10.40 -13.22
CA GLN A 136 -0.27 11.48 -12.36
C GLN A 136 -1.49 11.97 -11.57
N PHE A 137 -1.51 11.64 -10.27
CA PHE A 137 -2.41 12.24 -9.30
C PHE A 137 -1.65 13.32 -8.53
#